data_AF-A0A9P6IQE9-F1
#
_entry.id   AF-A0A9P6IQE9-F1
#
_cell.length_a   1.000
_cell.length_b   1.000
_cell.length_c   1.000
_cell.angle_alpha   90.00
_cell.angle_beta   90.00
_cell.angle_gamma   90.00
#
_symmetry.space_group_name_H-M   'P 1'
#
loop_
_entity.id
_entity.type
_entity.pdbx_description
1 polymer ?
#
loop_
_entity_poly.entity_id
_entity_poly.type
_entity_poly.pdbx_seq_one_letter_code
_entity_poly.pdbx_strand_id
1 'polypeptide(L)'
;MKSTADQKIETLSTRIVIIGLGMVGLSFIEKILEYDTTKKYTITAICEEPFDQLIMKPEQWYQENGVSVLMHQRATKINADVKVIEAVSTQEVNSMSRAVTSVPYDICIIATGSNALLPPLKAVPGLDLPGVYVYRTIDDLNLIIERSKTAKHAAV
;
A
#
# COMPACT_ATOMS: atom_id res chain seq x y z
N MET A 1 6.87 15.06 52.36
CA MET A 1 6.78 15.94 51.17
C MET A 1 7.21 15.10 49.97
N LYS A 2 6.28 14.79 49.06
CA LYS A 2 6.50 13.87 47.93
C LYS A 2 7.12 14.60 46.73
N SER A 3 8.16 13.97 46.18
CA SER A 3 8.47 13.77 44.75
C SER A 3 8.54 15.00 43.84
N THR A 4 9.76 15.36 43.46
CA THR A 4 10.08 16.20 42.30
C THR A 4 10.31 15.30 41.09
N ALA A 5 9.35 15.34 40.16
CA ALA A 5 9.49 15.19 38.71
C ALA A 5 10.44 14.11 38.14
N ASP A 6 9.90 12.90 37.93
CA ASP A 6 10.31 12.04 36.80
C ASP A 6 9.43 12.38 35.58
N GLN A 7 9.71 13.51 34.93
CA GLN A 7 9.18 13.77 33.59
C GLN A 7 9.96 12.90 32.58
N LYS A 8 9.42 11.69 32.35
CA LYS A 8 9.19 11.13 31.01
C LYS A 8 9.56 12.04 29.83
N ILE A 9 10.82 12.19 29.44
CA ILE A 9 11.14 12.79 28.13
C ILE A 9 10.58 11.82 27.09
N GLU A 10 9.41 12.15 26.55
CA GLU A 10 8.85 11.51 25.36
C GLU A 10 9.78 11.85 24.20
N THR A 11 10.71 10.95 23.89
CA THR A 11 11.49 11.03 22.66
C THR A 11 10.51 10.98 21.50
N LEU A 12 10.37 12.11 20.79
CA LEU A 12 9.54 12.22 19.59
C LEU A 12 10.00 11.15 18.58
N SER A 13 9.11 10.19 18.32
CA SER A 13 9.36 9.14 17.33
C SER A 13 9.19 9.73 15.93
N THR A 14 10.13 9.42 15.03
CA THR A 14 10.11 9.90 13.65
C THR A 14 9.05 9.14 12.86
N ARG A 15 8.14 9.86 12.19
CA ARG A 15 7.02 9.26 11.47
C ARG A 15 7.45 8.85 10.07
N ILE A 16 7.41 7.55 9.80
CA ILE A 16 7.60 7.00 8.46
C ILE A 16 6.22 6.68 7.88
N VAL A 17 5.91 7.27 6.73
CA VAL A 17 4.73 6.90 5.94
C VAL A 17 5.16 6.19 4.67
N ILE A 18 4.57 5.03 4.43
CA ILE A 18 4.84 4.17 3.27
C ILE A 18 3.61 4.19 2.37
N ILE A 19 3.78 4.57 1.11
CA ILE A 19 2.70 4.57 0.12
C ILE A 19 2.81 3.30 -0.70
N GLY A 20 1.86 2.37 -0.51
CA GLY A 20 1.83 1.05 -1.11
C GLY A 20 2.35 -0.04 -0.18
N LEU A 21 1.57 -1.11 -0.02
CA LEU A 21 1.87 -2.26 0.84
C LEU A 21 2.10 -3.55 0.03
N GLY A 22 2.79 -3.43 -1.10
CA GLY A 22 3.32 -4.58 -1.84
C GLY A 22 4.62 -5.13 -1.24
N MET A 23 5.33 -5.98 -1.99
CA MET A 23 6.55 -6.67 -1.52
C MET A 23 7.62 -5.69 -1.02
N VAL A 24 7.78 -4.56 -1.71
CA VAL A 24 8.77 -3.53 -1.35
C VAL A 24 8.37 -2.84 -0.04
N GLY A 25 7.10 -2.46 0.11
CA GLY A 25 6.58 -1.83 1.33
C GLY A 25 6.71 -2.76 2.53
N LEU A 26 6.31 -4.03 2.40
CA LEU A 26 6.47 -5.02 3.46
C LEU A 26 7.95 -5.26 3.81
N SER A 27 8.80 -5.48 2.81
CA SER A 27 10.22 -5.75 3.05
C SER A 27 10.89 -4.59 3.80
N PHE A 28 10.54 -3.35 3.46
CA PHE A 28 11.00 -2.18 4.20
C PHE A 28 10.53 -2.20 5.66
N ILE A 29 9.25 -2.51 5.91
CA ILE A 29 8.70 -2.61 7.28
C ILE A 29 9.46 -3.67 8.07
N GLU A 30 9.65 -4.87 7.51
CA GLU A 30 10.39 -5.96 8.18
C GLU A 30 11.81 -5.52 8.54
N LYS A 31 12.51 -4.83 7.63
CA LYS A 31 13.87 -4.34 7.89
C LYS A 31 13.93 -3.22 8.91
N ILE A 32 13.00 -2.27 8.90
CA ILE A 32 12.96 -1.25 9.96
C ILE A 32 12.67 -1.88 11.31
N LEU A 33 11.73 -2.83 11.40
CA LEU A 33 11.44 -3.52 12.65
C LEU A 33 12.64 -4.33 13.17
N GLU A 34 13.43 -4.93 12.27
CA GLU A 34 14.68 -5.64 12.58
C GLU A 34 15.79 -4.69 13.09
N TYR A 35 15.98 -3.54 12.43
CA TYR A 35 17.11 -2.65 12.71
C TYR A 35 16.82 -1.55 13.75
N ASP A 36 15.57 -1.09 13.89
CA ASP A 36 15.17 -0.09 14.87
C ASP A 36 14.90 -0.70 16.24
N THR A 37 15.97 -1.23 16.85
CA THR A 37 15.95 -1.82 18.20
C THR A 37 15.57 -0.81 19.30
N THR A 38 15.68 0.49 19.00
CA THR A 38 15.39 1.59 19.93
C THR A 38 14.01 2.23 19.76
N LYS A 39 13.17 1.72 18.83
CA LYS A 39 11.81 2.25 18.56
C LYS A 39 11.78 3.75 18.26
N LYS A 40 12.76 4.22 17.49
CA LYS A 40 12.86 5.61 17.01
C LYS A 40 11.82 5.97 15.96
N TYR A 41 11.19 4.98 15.31
CA TYR A 41 10.24 5.23 14.23
C TYR A 41 8.82 4.74 14.56
N THR A 42 7.83 5.52 14.18
CA THR A 42 6.43 5.08 14.05
C THR A 42 6.10 4.89 12.58
N ILE A 43 5.52 3.74 12.23
CA ILE A 43 5.28 3.36 10.84
C ILE A 43 3.79 3.40 10.52
N THR A 44 3.44 4.09 9.45
CA THR A 44 2.09 4.04 8.85
C THR A 44 2.21 3.62 7.38
N ALA A 45 1.49 2.59 6.98
CA ALA A 45 1.37 2.19 5.58
C ALA A 45 0.00 2.62 5.02
N ILE A 46 -0.02 3.19 3.82
CA ILE A 46 -1.23 3.49 3.05
C ILE A 46 -1.38 2.39 2.00
N CYS A 47 -2.49 1.66 2.04
CA CYS A 47 -2.77 0.52 1.18
C CYS A 47 -4.08 0.72 0.45
N GLU A 48 -4.05 0.61 -0.88
CA GLU A 48 -5.21 0.83 -1.73
C GLU A 48 -6.09 -0.42 -1.82
N GLU A 49 -5.43 -1.57 -1.83
CA GLU A 49 -5.97 -2.91 -2.03
C GLU A 49 -6.66 -3.46 -0.76
N PRO A 50 -7.63 -4.37 -0.90
CA PRO A 50 -8.27 -5.01 0.24
C PRO A 50 -7.34 -6.05 0.91
N PHE A 51 -7.58 -6.30 2.19
CA PHE A 51 -6.79 -7.27 2.99
C PHE A 51 -6.86 -8.66 2.30
N ASP A 52 -8.04 -9.21 2.08
CA ASP A 52 -8.27 -10.58 1.60
C ASP A 52 -7.62 -10.99 0.26
N GLN A 53 -7.23 -10.06 -0.61
CA GLN A 53 -6.72 -10.37 -1.95
C GLN A 53 -5.20 -10.21 -2.12
N LEU A 54 -4.53 -9.48 -1.23
CA LEU A 54 -3.13 -9.10 -1.43
C LEU A 54 -2.25 -9.13 -0.17
N ILE A 55 -2.81 -9.51 0.99
CA ILE A 55 -2.04 -9.61 2.22
C ILE A 55 -0.85 -10.55 2.07
N MET A 56 0.32 -10.04 2.40
CA MET A 56 1.51 -10.85 2.64
C MET A 56 1.67 -11.26 4.12
N LYS A 57 1.08 -10.50 5.07
CA LYS A 57 1.03 -10.78 6.52
C LYS A 57 -0.34 -10.45 7.13
N PRO A 58 -0.93 -11.30 7.98
CA PRO A 58 -2.26 -11.05 8.57
C PRO A 58 -2.30 -9.72 9.33
N GLU A 59 -3.47 -9.09 9.44
CA GLU A 59 -3.65 -7.80 10.14
C GLU A 59 -3.02 -7.79 11.54
N GLN A 60 -3.20 -8.88 12.28
CA GLN A 60 -2.64 -9.09 13.61
C GLN A 60 -1.12 -8.90 13.66
N TRP A 61 -0.39 -9.31 12.62
CA TRP A 61 1.06 -9.14 12.56
C TRP A 61 1.46 -7.67 12.59
N TYR A 62 0.72 -6.80 11.88
CA TYR A 62 0.99 -5.36 11.88
C TYR A 62 0.69 -4.74 13.25
N GLN A 63 -0.44 -5.13 13.86
CA GLN A 63 -0.83 -4.65 15.19
C GLN A 63 0.20 -5.04 16.26
N GLU A 64 0.64 -6.30 16.28
CA GLU A 64 1.66 -6.81 17.20
C GLU A 64 3.02 -6.12 17.03
N ASN A 65 3.34 -5.67 15.83
CA ASN A 65 4.58 -4.95 15.53
C ASN A 65 4.46 -3.42 15.64
N GLY A 66 3.29 -2.90 16.02
CA GLY A 66 3.05 -1.45 16.16
C GLY A 66 3.03 -0.70 14.83
N VAL A 67 2.68 -1.37 13.74
CA VAL A 67 2.55 -0.79 12.39
C VAL A 67 1.10 -0.43 12.15
N SER A 68 0.82 0.85 11.85
CA SER A 68 -0.51 1.30 11.45
C SER A 68 -0.71 1.06 9.96
N VAL A 69 -1.84 0.48 9.57
CA VAL A 69 -2.17 0.25 8.16
C VAL A 69 -3.50 0.93 7.83
N LEU A 70 -3.45 1.91 6.92
CA LEU A 70 -4.59 2.61 6.37
C LEU A 70 -5.04 1.86 5.12
N MET A 71 -5.93 0.89 5.32
CA MET A 71 -6.49 0.07 4.23
C MET A 71 -7.57 0.80 3.46
N HIS A 72 -7.75 0.37 2.20
CA HIS A 72 -8.69 0.99 1.29
C HIS A 72 -8.49 2.50 1.17
N GLN A 73 -7.25 2.95 1.24
CA GLN A 73 -6.88 4.35 1.14
C GLN A 73 -5.89 4.50 -0.01
N ARG A 74 -6.24 5.34 -0.96
CA ARG A 74 -5.34 5.73 -2.05
C ARG A 74 -4.69 7.05 -1.70
N ALA A 75 -3.36 7.09 -1.61
CA ALA A 75 -2.64 8.36 -1.55
C ALA A 75 -2.84 9.11 -2.89
N THR A 76 -3.28 10.36 -2.81
CA THR A 76 -3.60 11.19 -3.98
C THR A 76 -2.65 12.37 -4.15
N LYS A 77 -2.06 12.84 -3.04
CA LYS A 77 -1.15 13.98 -3.05
C LYS A 77 -0.14 13.90 -1.92
N ILE A 78 1.09 14.32 -2.22
CA ILE A 78 2.18 14.48 -1.26
C ILE A 78 2.53 15.96 -1.22
N ASN A 79 2.33 16.60 -0.08
CA ASN A 79 2.74 17.98 0.15
C ASN A 79 4.03 18.00 0.98
N ALA A 80 5.16 18.27 0.32
CA ALA A 80 6.48 18.27 0.96
C ALA A 80 6.73 19.49 1.86
N ASP A 81 6.07 20.63 1.61
CA ASP A 81 6.27 21.86 2.37
C ASP A 81 5.74 21.73 3.80
N VAL A 82 4.58 21.10 3.95
CA VAL A 82 3.94 20.84 5.26
C VAL A 82 4.10 19.39 5.73
N LYS A 83 4.78 18.55 4.93
CA LYS A 83 4.99 17.11 5.15
C LYS A 83 3.71 16.34 5.48
N VAL A 84 2.73 16.43 4.60
CA VAL A 84 1.45 15.70 4.71
C VAL A 84 1.16 14.96 3.42
N ILE A 85 0.69 13.72 3.55
CA ILE A 85 0.10 12.93 2.46
C ILE A 85 -1.42 12.99 2.59
N GLU A 86 -2.11 13.32 1.51
CA GLU A 86 -3.57 13.26 1.42
C GLU A 86 -3.98 11.93 0.80
N ALA A 87 -4.83 11.17 1.50
CA ALA A 87 -5.37 9.90 1.03
C ALA A 87 -6.89 9.93 0.99
N VAL A 88 -7.50 9.16 0.09
CA VAL A 88 -8.95 9.06 -0.05
C VAL A 88 -9.40 7.61 0.02
N SER A 89 -10.57 7.37 0.62
CA SER A 89 -11.16 6.04 0.68
C SER A 89 -11.45 5.50 -0.71
N THR A 90 -11.00 4.28 -1.04
CA THR A 90 -11.30 3.59 -2.31
C THR A 90 -12.68 2.96 -2.33
N GLN A 91 -13.32 2.73 -1.17
CA GLN A 91 -14.66 2.15 -1.09
C GLN A 91 -15.78 3.15 -1.44
N GLU A 92 -15.53 4.45 -1.29
CA GLU A 92 -16.52 5.51 -1.55
C GLU A 92 -16.50 5.98 -3.01
N VAL A 93 -16.83 5.08 -3.94
CA VAL A 93 -16.74 5.36 -5.39
C VAL A 93 -17.79 6.37 -5.88
N ASN A 94 -18.90 6.55 -5.14
CA ASN A 94 -20.07 7.34 -5.57
C ASN A 94 -20.42 8.53 -4.65
N SER A 95 -19.55 8.89 -3.71
CA SER A 95 -19.80 9.99 -2.78
C SER A 95 -19.37 11.32 -3.40
N MET A 96 -20.30 12.29 -3.51
CA MET A 96 -20.06 13.68 -3.93
C MET A 96 -18.93 14.39 -3.15
N SER A 97 -18.53 13.85 -1.99
CA SER A 97 -17.40 14.27 -1.18
C SER A 97 -16.72 13.02 -0.64
N ARG A 98 -15.58 12.61 -1.21
CA ARG A 98 -14.73 11.61 -0.59
C ARG A 98 -14.00 12.25 0.58
N ALA A 99 -14.08 11.66 1.77
CA ALA A 99 -13.32 12.14 2.91
C ALA A 99 -11.82 12.06 2.63
N VAL A 100 -11.11 13.18 2.84
CA VAL A 100 -9.65 13.25 2.70
C VAL A 100 -9.02 12.98 4.06
N THR A 101 -8.22 11.92 4.13
CA THR A 101 -7.39 11.60 5.30
C THR A 101 -6.05 12.30 5.13
N SER A 102 -5.69 13.16 6.08
CA SER A 102 -4.36 13.79 6.12
C SER A 102 -3.41 12.98 7.00
N VAL A 103 -2.34 12.47 6.42
CA VAL A 103 -1.34 11.62 7.08
C VAL A 103 -0.02 12.38 7.15
N PRO A 104 0.36 12.95 8.31
CA PRO A 104 1.59 13.69 8.44
C PRO A 104 2.79 12.73 8.51
N TYR A 105 3.93 13.14 7.95
CA TYR A 105 5.13 12.32 7.87
C TYR A 105 6.39 13.12 8.18
N ASP A 106 7.45 12.43 8.55
CA ASP A 106 8.81 12.98 8.58
C ASP A 106 9.65 12.39 7.45
N ILE A 107 9.41 11.11 7.15
CA ILE A 107 9.98 10.37 6.02
C ILE A 107 8.84 9.75 5.21
N CYS A 108 8.84 9.96 3.89
CA CYS A 108 7.89 9.36 2.95
C CYS A 108 8.61 8.32 2.09
N ILE A 109 8.11 7.08 2.11
CA ILE A 109 8.61 5.97 1.29
C ILE A 109 7.58 5.69 0.20
N ILE A 110 7.99 5.83 -1.06
CA ILE A 110 7.12 5.53 -2.21
C ILE A 110 7.38 4.10 -2.66
N ALA A 111 6.40 3.22 -2.40
CA ALA A 111 6.43 1.78 -2.70
C ALA A 111 5.18 1.34 -3.47
N THR A 112 4.67 2.22 -4.34
CA THR A 112 3.41 2.05 -5.10
C THR A 112 3.46 0.95 -6.17
N GLY A 113 4.61 0.32 -6.39
CA GLY A 113 4.81 -0.60 -7.50
C GLY A 113 4.70 0.09 -8.86
N SER A 114 4.29 -0.66 -9.87
CA SER A 114 4.14 -0.20 -11.26
C SER A 114 2.76 -0.53 -11.83
N ASN A 115 2.28 0.23 -12.80
CA ASN A 115 1.14 -0.18 -13.63
C ASN A 115 1.65 -0.94 -14.85
N ALA A 116 0.91 -1.95 -15.30
CA ALA A 116 1.15 -2.57 -16.59
C ALA A 116 0.84 -1.52 -17.67
N LEU A 117 1.89 -0.90 -18.22
CA LEU A 117 1.72 -0.04 -19.38
C LEU A 117 1.45 -0.95 -20.58
N LEU A 118 0.18 -1.14 -20.91
CA LEU A 118 -0.17 -1.72 -22.20
C LEU A 118 0.20 -0.72 -23.29
N PRO A 119 0.77 -1.17 -24.43
CA PRO A 119 0.75 -0.37 -25.64
C PRO A 119 -0.69 0.10 -25.90
N PRO A 120 -0.91 1.28 -26.50
CA PRO A 120 -2.25 1.70 -26.86
C PRO A 120 -2.96 0.55 -27.58
N LEU A 121 -4.16 0.15 -27.15
CA LEU A 121 -4.92 -0.96 -27.76
C LEU A 121 -5.03 -0.80 -29.29
N LYS A 122 -5.04 0.44 -29.79
CA LYS A 122 -5.07 0.78 -31.21
C LYS A 122 -3.74 0.54 -31.97
N ALA A 123 -2.62 0.42 -31.27
CA ALA A 123 -1.29 0.28 -31.85
C ALA A 123 -0.87 -1.20 -32.03
N VAL A 124 -1.55 -2.14 -31.37
CA VAL A 124 -1.26 -3.58 -31.45
C VAL A 124 -2.53 -4.33 -31.86
N PRO A 125 -2.67 -4.73 -33.14
CA PRO A 125 -3.80 -5.53 -33.59
C PRO A 125 -3.94 -6.81 -32.76
N GLY A 126 -5.14 -7.07 -32.28
CA GLY A 126 -5.48 -8.30 -31.57
C GLY A 126 -5.28 -8.27 -30.04
N LEU A 127 -4.89 -7.12 -29.47
CA LEU A 127 -4.78 -6.96 -28.01
C LEU A 127 -6.14 -7.05 -27.27
N ASP A 128 -7.24 -6.91 -28.00
CA ASP A 128 -8.62 -7.03 -27.54
C ASP A 128 -9.28 -8.39 -27.83
N LEU A 129 -8.53 -9.35 -28.40
CA LEU A 129 -9.08 -10.67 -28.74
C LEU A 129 -9.38 -11.51 -27.50
N PRO A 130 -10.48 -12.30 -27.51
CA PRO A 130 -10.75 -13.28 -26.47
C PRO A 130 -9.57 -14.25 -26.30
N GLY A 131 -9.03 -14.33 -25.09
CA GLY A 131 -7.87 -15.18 -24.79
C GLY A 131 -6.54 -14.43 -24.67
N VAL A 132 -6.52 -13.12 -24.94
CA VAL A 132 -5.39 -12.23 -24.65
C VAL A 132 -5.63 -11.57 -23.30
N TYR A 133 -4.70 -11.77 -22.36
CA TYR A 133 -4.82 -11.26 -20.99
C TYR A 133 -3.55 -10.52 -20.61
N VAL A 134 -3.72 -9.50 -19.75
CA VAL A 134 -2.61 -8.94 -18.97
C VAL A 134 -2.37 -9.87 -17.80
N TYR A 135 -1.16 -9.85 -17.21
CA TYR A 135 -0.88 -10.52 -15.95
C TYR A 135 -0.36 -9.52 -14.93
N ARG A 136 -1.26 -8.72 -14.33
CA ARG A 136 -0.88 -7.65 -13.39
C ARG A 136 -1.68 -7.66 -12.08
N THR A 137 -2.99 -7.84 -12.17
CA THR A 137 -3.93 -7.79 -11.05
C THR A 137 -4.44 -9.18 -10.67
N ILE A 138 -5.13 -9.29 -9.53
CA ILE A 138 -5.81 -10.54 -9.15
C ILE A 138 -6.95 -10.86 -10.13
N ASP A 139 -7.64 -9.84 -10.64
CA ASP A 139 -8.69 -10.02 -11.65
C ASP A 139 -8.13 -10.60 -12.95
N ASP A 140 -6.97 -10.09 -13.40
CA ASP A 140 -6.24 -10.65 -14.53
C ASP A 140 -5.90 -12.13 -14.32
N LEU A 141 -5.39 -12.47 -13.13
CA LEU A 141 -5.08 -13.85 -12.77
C LEU A 141 -6.33 -14.73 -12.80
N ASN A 142 -7.46 -14.25 -12.25
CA ASN A 142 -8.72 -14.99 -12.25
C ASN A 142 -9.21 -15.27 -13.68
N LEU A 143 -9.09 -14.31 -14.59
CA LEU A 143 -9.42 -14.50 -16.01
C LEU A 143 -8.55 -15.56 -16.67
N ILE A 144 -7.23 -15.55 -16.39
CA ILE A 144 -6.30 -16.54 -16.90
C ILE A 144 -6.64 -17.93 -16.34
N ILE A 145 -6.92 -18.05 -15.04
CA ILE A 145 -7.32 -19.31 -14.38
C ILE A 145 -8.57 -19.88 -15.04
N GLU A 146 -9.62 -19.08 -15.22
CA GLU A 146 -10.86 -19.53 -15.86
C GLU A 146 -10.62 -20.01 -17.29
N ARG A 147 -9.83 -19.27 -18.07
CA ARG A 147 -9.51 -19.67 -19.45
C ARG A 147 -8.70 -20.96 -19.50
N SER A 148 -7.76 -21.15 -18.56
CA SER A 148 -6.88 -22.31 -18.50
C SER A 148 -7.63 -23.64 -18.39
N LYS A 149 -8.84 -23.65 -17.83
CA LYS A 149 -9.69 -24.85 -17.70
C LYS A 149 -10.04 -25.51 -19.04
N THR A 150 -10.07 -24.73 -20.11
CA THR A 150 -10.48 -25.20 -21.46
C THR A 150 -9.39 -25.04 -22.52
N ALA A 151 -8.34 -24.26 -22.23
CA ALA A 151 -7.25 -24.01 -23.16
C ALA A 151 -6.35 -25.25 -23.29
N LYS A 152 -5.96 -25.58 -24.52
CA LYS A 152 -5.00 -26.67 -24.81
C LYS A 152 -3.59 -26.16 -25.15
N HIS A 153 -3.47 -24.88 -25.49
CA HIS A 153 -2.22 -24.22 -25.89
C HIS A 153 -2.21 -22.81 -25.30
N ALA A 154 -1.02 -22.30 -24.97
CA ALA A 154 -0.79 -20.96 -24.47
C ALA A 154 0.50 -20.38 -25.08
N ALA A 155 0.57 -19.06 -25.18
CA ALA A 155 1.76 -18.30 -25.57
C ALA A 155 1.94 -17.12 -24.61
N VAL A 156 3.19 -16.76 -24.31
CA VAL A 156 3.59 -15.67 -23.40
C VAL A 156 4.59 -14.78 -24.10
#